data_AF-A0A6N6PX21-F1
#
_entry.id   AF-A0A6N6PX21-F1
#
_cell.length_a   1.000
_cell.length_b   1.000
_cell.length_c   1.000
_cell.angle_alpha   90.00
_cell.angle_beta   90.00
_cell.angle_gamma   90.00
#
_symmetry.space_group_name_H-M   'P 1'
#
loop_
_entity.id
_entity.type
_entity.pdbx_description
1 polymer ?
#
loop_
_entity_poly.entity_id
_entity_poly.type
_entity_poly.pdbx_seq_one_letter_code
_entity_poly.pdbx_strand_id
1 'polypeptide(L)'
;MSLTDDNSNSGRSLRSNSTLCKSLLDASTPELFRNNAFRITGLPVDATTREITKHADKLKMMEELGQGKSVHTGALALKTPPTVDQIREAIQRLKDPELRIIDEFFWFWPRQFGKSSSDPAIKALEGGDADAALEIWKALETSPSDGFIAMHNVAVLRHLLALEWENHYAKTGEFADKNRQKIEKLWRSAFKRWNLLAVDDLLWESVSSRIKHLDDPRLTSGFARRMRSTLPQALDKINAELAVRYAESGRMDVAQVHVQFMRETNEGLDNIKETAELVLIPATNRIEQQIQRAKDRAAKEPKDGLNAARELLDHARQTLSLFELFFGKKSDATNELSDEIANLCNLIPIGYHKETGDNKGCIALLNAVMPIVSSVELRRQIEKTLEVLNGNLAFKTVEPAHALLKKLQDSKEHPSVRLARFEREVAPCIVVVSLGIETTEARTDLLNSAAIVLRTISLDAWNEHQDVTTATNANSVAMKYAFDTEIRQRLIEDSTTLHGVLLSKSAQNTPKSGAGCLVMLGAVALLVLTGHYVASNAFATTQKSASPVSQATRENDAHSAPSYQQEQKFGEMRKAIQKQSGKQTLDGFTIH
;
A
#
# COMPACT_ATOMS: atom_id res chain seq x y z
N MET A 1 20.58 -2.49 -53.99
CA MET A 1 20.79 -1.24 -53.24
C MET A 1 20.21 -1.47 -51.86
N SER A 2 21.08 -1.44 -50.86
CA SER A 2 20.93 -2.10 -49.55
C SER A 2 19.85 -1.46 -48.67
N LEU A 3 19.04 -2.31 -48.05
CA LEU A 3 18.36 -2.04 -46.79
C LEU A 3 19.43 -1.97 -45.69
N THR A 4 19.34 -0.97 -44.81
CA THR A 4 20.14 -0.89 -43.59
C THR A 4 19.20 -1.02 -42.40
N ASP A 5 19.28 -2.17 -41.74
CA ASP A 5 18.84 -2.41 -40.38
C ASP A 5 19.67 -1.55 -39.41
N ASP A 6 19.04 -0.60 -38.72
CA ASP A 6 19.59 -0.01 -37.50
C ASP A 6 18.87 -0.60 -36.29
N ASN A 7 19.23 -1.85 -36.00
CA ASN A 7 19.05 -2.47 -34.70
C ASN A 7 20.31 -2.16 -33.88
N SER A 8 20.32 -1.04 -33.16
CA SER A 8 21.45 -0.68 -32.31
C SER A 8 21.00 -0.23 -30.91
N ASN A 9 21.18 -1.16 -29.98
CA ASN A 9 21.93 -0.91 -28.75
C ASN A 9 21.20 -0.28 -27.55
N SER A 10 20.25 -1.03 -26.97
CA SER A 10 19.81 -0.91 -25.56
C SER A 10 20.37 -2.04 -24.68
N GLY A 11 21.54 -2.58 -25.05
CA GLY A 11 22.24 -3.68 -24.36
C GLY A 11 23.48 -3.23 -23.58
N ARG A 12 23.48 -2.00 -23.03
CA ARG A 12 24.59 -1.48 -22.20
C ARG A 12 24.08 -0.80 -20.94
N SER A 13 23.77 -1.59 -19.91
CA SER A 13 24.04 -1.20 -18.53
C SER A 13 24.04 -2.45 -17.65
N LEU A 14 24.96 -2.49 -16.67
CA LEU A 14 25.09 -3.51 -15.62
C LEU A 14 25.77 -4.86 -15.98
N ARG A 15 26.92 -4.81 -16.65
CA ARG A 15 28.02 -5.71 -16.23
C ARG A 15 28.79 -5.01 -15.11
N SER A 16 28.14 -4.89 -13.95
CA SER A 16 28.83 -4.59 -12.70
C SER A 16 29.65 -5.83 -12.32
N ASN A 17 30.93 -5.66 -12.02
CA ASN A 17 31.73 -6.68 -11.33
C ASN A 17 30.97 -7.06 -10.05
N SER A 18 30.19 -8.15 -10.04
CA SER A 18 29.34 -8.44 -8.89
C SER A 18 30.20 -8.77 -7.67
N THR A 19 30.37 -7.80 -6.79
CA THR A 19 30.94 -7.93 -5.44
C THR A 19 30.08 -8.86 -4.57
N LEU A 20 28.82 -9.09 -4.97
CA LEU A 20 27.86 -9.94 -4.28
C LEU A 20 28.07 -11.43 -4.56
N CYS A 21 27.84 -12.24 -3.53
CA CYS A 21 27.80 -13.69 -3.60
C CYS A 21 26.37 -14.14 -3.97
N LYS A 22 26.11 -14.30 -5.27
CA LYS A 22 24.76 -14.69 -5.76
C LYS A 22 24.29 -16.01 -5.17
N SER A 23 25.15 -17.03 -5.10
CA SER A 23 24.82 -18.34 -4.53
C SER A 23 24.38 -18.23 -3.05
N LEU A 24 24.96 -17.33 -2.27
CA LEU A 24 24.53 -17.06 -0.90
C LEU A 24 23.15 -16.39 -0.85
N LEU A 25 22.89 -15.38 -1.68
CA LEU A 25 21.58 -14.71 -1.75
C LEU A 25 20.48 -15.68 -2.19
N ASP A 26 20.77 -16.52 -3.19
CA ASP A 26 19.83 -17.53 -3.70
C ASP A 26 19.50 -18.57 -2.63
N ALA A 27 20.48 -18.99 -1.82
CA ALA A 27 20.27 -19.95 -0.72
C ALA A 27 19.53 -19.35 0.49
N SER A 28 19.67 -18.05 0.73
CA SER A 28 19.16 -17.36 1.93
C SER A 28 17.67 -17.05 1.81
N THR A 29 16.88 -18.08 2.06
CA THR A 29 15.41 -18.07 2.08
C THR A 29 14.91 -18.56 3.46
N PRO A 30 13.62 -18.42 3.79
CA PRO A 30 13.05 -19.00 5.00
C PRO A 30 13.16 -20.53 5.11
N GLU A 31 13.53 -21.21 4.01
CA GLU A 31 13.79 -22.65 4.00
C GLU A 31 15.28 -23.01 4.19
N LEU A 32 16.16 -22.02 4.44
CA LEU A 32 17.63 -22.17 4.50
C LEU A 32 18.07 -23.41 5.29
N PHE A 33 17.64 -23.55 6.54
CA PHE A 33 18.02 -24.70 7.38
C PHE A 33 17.24 -25.97 7.06
N ARG A 34 16.04 -25.86 6.48
CA ARG A 34 15.21 -27.03 6.14
C ARG A 34 15.77 -27.75 4.92
N ASN A 35 16.30 -26.99 3.97
CA ASN A 35 16.90 -27.47 2.73
C ASN A 35 18.42 -27.65 2.83
N ASN A 36 19.01 -27.37 4.00
CA ASN A 36 20.44 -27.58 4.24
C ASN A 36 20.80 -29.05 4.03
N ALA A 37 21.78 -29.31 3.17
CA ALA A 37 22.12 -30.67 2.78
C ALA A 37 22.67 -31.53 3.94
N PHE A 38 23.35 -30.94 4.92
CA PHE A 38 23.84 -31.67 6.09
C PHE A 38 22.72 -32.03 7.06
N ARG A 39 21.67 -31.21 7.16
CA ARG A 39 20.45 -31.57 7.88
C ARG A 39 19.72 -32.72 7.21
N ILE A 40 19.55 -32.65 5.89
CA ILE A 40 18.83 -33.67 5.11
C ILE A 40 19.58 -34.99 5.12
N THR A 41 20.91 -34.97 5.03
CA THR A 41 21.70 -36.20 4.97
C THR A 41 22.06 -36.76 6.35
N GLY A 42 22.08 -35.91 7.38
CA GLY A 42 22.58 -36.27 8.71
C GLY A 42 24.10 -36.45 8.76
N LEU A 43 24.83 -36.02 7.73
CA LEU A 43 26.29 -36.05 7.71
C LEU A 43 26.86 -34.84 8.46
N PRO A 44 28.04 -34.98 9.09
CA PRO A 44 28.75 -33.84 9.64
C PRO A 44 29.34 -32.98 8.51
N VAL A 45 29.58 -31.68 8.78
CA VAL A 45 30.09 -30.71 7.80
C VAL A 45 31.47 -31.06 7.25
N ASP A 46 32.27 -31.83 7.99
CA ASP A 46 33.59 -32.29 7.59
C ASP A 46 33.59 -33.62 6.82
N ALA A 47 32.42 -34.16 6.47
CA ALA A 47 32.30 -35.38 5.66
C ALA A 47 33.02 -35.24 4.30
N THR A 48 33.81 -36.25 3.97
CA THR A 48 34.55 -36.34 2.70
C THR A 48 33.61 -36.65 1.53
N THR A 49 34.02 -36.31 0.30
CA THR A 49 33.25 -36.65 -0.92
C THR A 49 32.95 -38.15 -1.04
N ARG A 50 33.88 -39.00 -0.56
CA ARG A 50 33.71 -40.45 -0.51
C ARG A 50 32.63 -40.87 0.48
N GLU A 51 32.62 -40.28 1.68
CA GLU A 51 31.60 -40.54 2.69
C GLU A 51 30.23 -40.05 2.24
N ILE A 52 30.16 -38.87 1.63
CA ILE A 52 28.93 -38.31 1.06
C ILE A 52 28.34 -39.27 0.01
N THR A 53 29.16 -39.77 -0.91
CA THR A 53 28.71 -40.70 -1.97
C THR A 53 28.22 -42.02 -1.37
N LYS A 54 28.99 -42.62 -0.46
CA LYS A 54 28.61 -43.87 0.21
C LYS A 54 27.31 -43.73 1.01
N HIS A 55 27.15 -42.61 1.70
CA HIS A 55 25.96 -42.34 2.50
C HIS A 55 24.74 -42.02 1.64
N ALA A 56 24.92 -41.38 0.49
CA ALA A 56 23.86 -41.17 -0.49
C ALA A 56 23.24 -42.48 -0.98
N ASP A 57 24.08 -43.46 -1.33
CA ASP A 57 23.62 -44.77 -1.79
C ASP A 57 22.87 -45.51 -0.67
N LYS A 58 23.36 -45.42 0.56
CA LYS A 58 22.68 -45.96 1.76
C LYS A 58 21.31 -45.31 1.96
N LEU A 59 21.21 -43.98 1.92
CA LEU A 59 19.96 -43.25 2.13
C LEU A 59 18.91 -43.60 1.07
N LYS A 60 19.30 -43.68 -0.20
CA LYS A 60 18.40 -44.10 -1.29
C LYS A 60 17.88 -45.51 -1.06
N MET A 61 18.77 -46.45 -0.77
CA MET A 61 18.39 -47.84 -0.52
C MET A 61 17.46 -47.98 0.69
N MET A 62 17.75 -47.28 1.80
CA MET A 62 16.90 -47.33 3.00
C MET A 62 15.53 -46.72 2.77
N GLU A 63 15.42 -45.65 1.97
CA GLU A 63 14.13 -45.06 1.62
C GLU A 63 13.33 -45.94 0.64
N GLU A 64 13.97 -46.55 -0.36
CA GLU A 64 13.33 -47.54 -1.26
C GLU A 64 12.75 -48.75 -0.50
N LEU A 65 13.36 -49.11 0.63
CA LEU A 65 12.90 -50.16 1.53
C LEU A 65 11.88 -49.68 2.57
N GLY A 66 11.45 -48.41 2.52
CA GLY A 66 10.50 -47.82 3.48
C GLY A 66 11.08 -47.59 4.89
N GLN A 67 12.41 -47.58 5.03
CA GLN A 67 13.13 -47.47 6.30
C GLN A 67 13.73 -46.07 6.57
N GLY A 68 13.42 -45.04 5.79
CA GLY A 68 14.03 -43.72 5.93
C GLY A 68 13.90 -43.07 7.32
N LYS A 69 12.83 -43.38 8.07
CA LYS A 69 12.65 -42.93 9.46
C LYS A 69 13.81 -43.33 10.39
N SER A 70 14.45 -44.46 10.14
CA SER A 70 15.54 -44.98 10.97
C SER A 70 16.87 -44.23 10.80
N VAL A 71 16.98 -43.38 9.78
CA VAL A 71 18.22 -42.66 9.44
C VAL A 71 18.23 -41.21 9.94
N HIS A 72 17.08 -40.70 10.38
CA HIS A 72 16.89 -39.31 10.81
C HIS A 72 16.57 -39.22 12.31
N THR A 73 17.53 -39.59 13.16
CA THR A 73 17.36 -39.65 14.63
C THR A 73 18.02 -38.52 15.40
N GLY A 74 18.77 -37.63 14.74
CA GLY A 74 19.46 -36.52 15.41
C GLY A 74 18.48 -35.47 15.97
N ALA A 75 18.93 -34.70 16.96
CA ALA A 75 18.12 -33.75 17.74
C ALA A 75 17.37 -32.71 16.88
N LEU A 76 17.90 -32.41 15.70
CA LEU A 76 17.40 -31.38 14.78
C LEU A 76 16.99 -31.97 13.42
N ALA A 77 16.73 -33.28 13.36
CA ALA A 77 16.22 -33.95 12.18
C ALA A 77 14.88 -33.33 11.71
N LEU A 78 14.56 -33.52 10.43
CA LEU A 78 13.27 -33.11 9.90
C LEU A 78 12.15 -33.96 10.52
N LYS A 79 11.07 -33.31 10.97
CA LYS A 79 9.90 -34.01 11.56
C LYS A 79 9.28 -35.03 10.61
N THR A 80 9.26 -34.71 9.33
CA THR A 80 8.92 -35.65 8.27
C THR A 80 10.23 -36.08 7.62
N PRO A 81 10.49 -37.39 7.49
CA PRO A 81 11.67 -37.87 6.77
C PRO A 81 11.76 -37.24 5.38
N PRO A 82 12.96 -36.87 4.91
CA PRO A 82 13.15 -36.33 3.58
C PRO A 82 12.81 -37.39 2.53
N THR A 83 12.17 -36.96 1.46
CA THR A 83 11.86 -37.80 0.30
C THR A 83 13.11 -38.16 -0.50
N VAL A 84 13.04 -39.19 -1.36
CA VAL A 84 14.13 -39.57 -2.27
C VAL A 84 14.62 -38.38 -3.12
N ASP A 85 13.70 -37.55 -3.61
CA ASP A 85 14.05 -36.38 -4.41
C ASP A 85 14.77 -35.32 -3.58
N GLN A 86 14.32 -35.05 -2.35
CA GLN A 86 15.03 -34.14 -1.43
C GLN A 86 16.43 -34.65 -1.07
N ILE A 87 16.59 -35.96 -0.85
CA ILE A 87 17.90 -36.58 -0.64
C ILE A 87 18.78 -36.40 -1.89
N ARG A 88 18.24 -36.64 -3.08
CA ARG A 88 18.97 -36.48 -4.35
C ARG A 88 19.41 -35.04 -4.55
N GLU A 89 18.53 -34.07 -4.30
CA GLU A 89 18.83 -32.63 -4.37
C GLU A 89 19.90 -32.22 -3.35
N ALA A 90 19.80 -32.66 -2.10
CA ALA A 90 20.81 -32.40 -1.07
C ALA A 90 22.19 -32.94 -1.47
N ILE A 91 22.26 -34.16 -2.00
CA ILE A 91 23.52 -34.73 -2.50
C ILE A 91 24.05 -33.96 -3.70
N GLN A 92 23.18 -33.48 -4.59
CA GLN A 92 23.60 -32.65 -5.71
C GLN A 92 24.14 -31.29 -5.25
N ARG A 93 23.53 -30.67 -4.23
CA ARG A 93 24.04 -29.44 -3.58
C ARG A 93 25.44 -29.65 -3.01
N LEU A 94 25.71 -30.78 -2.35
CA LEU A 94 27.03 -31.09 -1.79
C LEU A 94 28.14 -31.30 -2.84
N LYS A 95 27.78 -31.56 -4.11
CA LYS A 95 28.73 -31.65 -5.24
C LYS A 95 29.09 -30.29 -5.83
N ASP A 96 28.23 -29.29 -5.63
CA ASP A 96 28.52 -27.90 -5.95
C ASP A 96 29.33 -27.30 -4.79
N PRO A 97 30.56 -26.84 -5.03
CA PRO A 97 31.45 -26.49 -3.94
C PRO A 97 31.11 -25.13 -3.32
N GLU A 98 30.46 -24.21 -4.04
CA GLU A 98 29.95 -22.96 -3.46
C GLU A 98 28.75 -23.26 -2.54
N LEU A 99 27.77 -24.02 -3.02
CA LEU A 99 26.61 -24.42 -2.23
C LEU A 99 26.99 -25.28 -1.04
N ARG A 100 27.99 -26.17 -1.20
CA ARG A 100 28.54 -26.93 -0.08
C ARG A 100 29.09 -26.01 1.01
N ILE A 101 29.92 -25.02 0.69
CA ILE A 101 30.45 -24.09 1.69
C ILE A 101 29.32 -23.27 2.33
N ILE A 102 28.30 -22.88 1.59
CA ILE A 102 27.12 -22.20 2.14
C ILE A 102 26.36 -23.11 3.11
N ASP A 103 26.12 -24.37 2.74
CA ASP A 103 25.46 -25.34 3.61
C ASP A 103 26.33 -25.69 4.83
N GLU A 104 27.66 -25.75 4.69
CA GLU A 104 28.59 -25.89 5.83
C GLU A 104 28.48 -24.66 6.75
N PHE A 105 28.47 -23.44 6.20
CA PHE A 105 28.36 -22.19 6.94
C PHE A 105 27.04 -22.09 7.72
N PHE A 106 25.92 -22.55 7.18
CA PHE A 106 24.64 -22.56 7.90
C PHE A 106 24.36 -23.89 8.61
N TRP A 107 25.41 -24.59 9.05
CA TRP A 107 25.30 -25.81 9.86
C TRP A 107 26.32 -25.84 11.00
N PHE A 108 26.30 -26.91 11.80
CA PHE A 108 27.09 -26.98 13.03
C PHE A 108 28.54 -27.39 12.76
N TRP A 109 29.48 -26.56 13.20
CA TRP A 109 30.90 -26.79 13.03
C TRP A 109 31.48 -27.53 14.25
N PRO A 110 32.35 -28.54 14.04
CA PRO A 110 33.16 -29.07 15.13
C PRO A 110 34.19 -28.01 15.56
N ARG A 111 34.72 -28.11 16.80
CA ARG A 111 35.84 -27.25 17.21
C ARG A 111 37.06 -27.39 16.33
N GLN A 112 37.27 -28.61 15.82
CA GLN A 112 38.34 -28.92 14.87
C GLN A 112 37.75 -29.71 13.70
N PHE A 113 37.83 -29.15 12.49
CA PHE A 113 37.44 -29.87 11.27
C PHE A 113 38.22 -31.18 11.14
N GLY A 114 37.53 -32.25 10.74
CA GLY A 114 38.04 -33.62 10.70
C GLY A 114 37.85 -34.40 12.00
N LYS A 115 37.25 -33.80 13.04
CA LYS A 115 37.05 -34.40 14.36
C LYS A 115 35.61 -34.36 14.85
N SER A 116 34.62 -34.17 13.97
CA SER A 116 33.19 -34.15 14.36
C SER A 116 32.77 -35.36 15.19
N SER A 117 33.24 -36.56 14.84
CA SER A 117 32.93 -37.82 15.55
C SER A 117 33.47 -37.90 16.98
N SER A 118 34.29 -36.93 17.41
CA SER A 118 34.83 -36.82 18.76
C SER A 118 34.41 -35.54 19.48
N ASP A 119 33.73 -34.61 18.80
CA ASP A 119 33.29 -33.34 19.37
C ASP A 119 32.10 -33.57 20.33
N PRO A 120 32.20 -33.18 21.61
CA PRO A 120 31.14 -33.43 22.58
C PRO A 120 29.79 -32.80 22.23
N ALA A 121 29.78 -31.61 21.62
CA ALA A 121 28.54 -30.92 21.27
C ALA A 121 27.90 -31.55 20.03
N ILE A 122 28.70 -31.94 19.03
CA ILE A 122 28.20 -32.65 17.85
C ILE A 122 27.63 -34.02 18.25
N LYS A 123 28.30 -34.76 19.14
CA LYS A 123 27.77 -36.02 19.68
C LYS A 123 26.44 -35.85 20.41
N ALA A 124 26.29 -34.76 21.18
CA ALA A 124 25.04 -34.46 21.86
C ALA A 124 23.90 -34.25 20.84
N LEU A 125 24.16 -33.52 19.74
CA LEU A 125 23.18 -33.37 18.64
C LEU A 125 22.83 -34.70 17.97
N GLU A 126 23.83 -35.54 17.67
CA GLU A 126 23.61 -36.87 17.09
C GLU A 126 22.78 -37.78 18.02
N GLY A 127 22.99 -37.64 19.34
CA GLY A 127 22.26 -38.37 20.38
C GLY A 127 20.87 -37.84 20.71
N GLY A 128 20.39 -36.79 20.04
CA GLY A 128 19.05 -36.23 20.28
C GLY A 128 18.98 -35.12 21.33
N ASP A 129 20.11 -34.70 21.91
CA ASP A 129 20.18 -33.74 23.01
C ASP A 129 20.72 -32.37 22.56
N ALA A 130 19.82 -31.55 22.00
CA ALA A 130 20.14 -30.19 21.58
C ALA A 130 20.42 -29.24 22.75
N ASP A 131 19.83 -29.48 23.93
CA ASP A 131 20.05 -28.68 25.13
C ASP A 131 21.49 -28.84 25.63
N ALA A 132 21.99 -30.07 25.73
CA ALA A 132 23.37 -30.33 26.11
C ALA A 132 24.37 -29.70 25.12
N ALA A 133 24.12 -29.81 23.82
CA ALA A 133 24.95 -29.15 22.80
C ALA A 133 24.99 -27.62 22.99
N LEU A 134 23.82 -27.00 23.24
CA LEU A 134 23.69 -25.58 23.47
C LEU A 134 24.44 -25.13 24.74
N GLU A 135 24.33 -25.87 25.84
CA GLU A 135 25.04 -25.53 27.08
C GLU A 135 26.56 -25.65 26.92
N ILE A 136 27.04 -26.67 26.19
CA ILE A 136 28.47 -26.78 25.84
C ILE A 136 28.93 -25.55 25.06
N TRP A 137 28.20 -25.14 24.02
CA TRP A 137 28.60 -23.96 23.23
C TRP A 137 28.54 -22.67 24.05
N LYS A 138 27.46 -22.43 24.81
CA LYS A 138 27.36 -21.22 25.67
C LYS A 138 28.54 -21.11 26.64
N ALA A 139 28.99 -22.23 27.21
CA ALA A 139 30.13 -22.24 28.12
C ALA A 139 31.46 -21.87 27.42
N LEU A 140 31.53 -22.02 26.10
CA LEU A 140 32.72 -21.78 25.29
C LEU A 140 32.71 -20.46 24.52
N GLU A 141 31.58 -19.75 24.42
CA GLU A 141 31.46 -18.51 23.64
C GLU A 141 32.49 -17.44 24.05
N THR A 142 32.97 -17.48 25.29
CA THR A 142 33.98 -16.55 25.81
C THR A 142 35.42 -17.03 25.60
N SER A 143 35.63 -18.21 25.00
CA SER A 143 36.97 -18.75 24.72
C SER A 143 37.68 -17.89 23.65
N PRO A 144 38.92 -17.42 23.89
CA PRO A 144 39.63 -16.60 22.91
C PRO A 144 39.95 -17.32 21.58
N SER A 145 40.19 -18.63 21.62
CA SER A 145 40.59 -19.40 20.42
C SER A 145 39.41 -19.99 19.67
N ASP A 146 38.40 -20.49 20.40
CA ASP A 146 37.33 -21.32 19.82
C ASP A 146 35.94 -20.68 20.02
N GLY A 147 35.87 -19.53 20.69
CA GLY A 147 34.60 -18.89 21.07
C GLY A 147 33.76 -18.46 19.88
N PHE A 148 34.39 -18.09 18.76
CA PHE A 148 33.66 -17.75 17.53
C PHE A 148 32.94 -18.96 16.93
N ILE A 149 33.51 -20.18 17.02
CA ILE A 149 32.84 -21.42 16.57
C ILE A 149 31.62 -21.71 17.43
N ALA A 150 31.77 -21.59 18.75
CA ALA A 150 30.66 -21.77 19.67
C ALA A 150 29.55 -20.72 19.43
N MET A 151 29.92 -19.45 19.26
CA MET A 151 29.00 -18.36 18.96
C MET A 151 28.27 -18.57 17.62
N HIS A 152 29.00 -19.04 16.60
CA HIS A 152 28.44 -19.42 15.31
C HIS A 152 27.39 -20.51 15.45
N ASN A 153 27.72 -21.62 16.13
CA ASN A 153 26.78 -22.73 16.32
C ASN A 153 25.54 -22.32 17.11
N VAL A 154 25.67 -21.45 18.11
CA VAL A 154 24.50 -20.89 18.83
C VAL A 154 23.68 -19.97 17.91
N ALA A 155 24.32 -19.18 17.04
CA ALA A 155 23.61 -18.35 16.06
C ALA A 155 22.79 -19.21 15.09
N VAL A 156 23.40 -20.27 14.55
CA VAL A 156 22.75 -21.28 13.69
C VAL A 156 21.57 -21.93 14.40
N LEU A 157 21.76 -22.44 15.63
CA LEU A 157 20.68 -23.11 16.37
C LEU A 157 19.49 -22.17 16.62
N ARG A 158 19.75 -20.94 17.07
CA ARG A 158 18.69 -19.96 17.37
C ARG A 158 17.93 -19.53 16.13
N HIS A 159 18.64 -19.33 15.02
CA HIS A 159 18.03 -18.97 13.73
C HIS A 159 17.21 -20.13 13.16
N LEU A 160 17.74 -21.36 13.21
CA LEU A 160 17.02 -22.58 12.82
C LEU A 160 15.72 -22.71 13.60
N LEU A 161 15.76 -22.60 14.92
CA LEU A 161 14.57 -22.73 15.76
C LEU A 161 13.56 -21.62 15.48
N ALA A 162 14.01 -20.38 15.25
CA ALA A 162 13.13 -19.28 14.86
C ALA A 162 12.37 -19.63 13.56
N LEU A 163 13.09 -20.06 12.52
CA LEU A 163 12.50 -20.43 11.23
C LEU A 163 11.61 -21.68 11.30
N GLU A 164 11.92 -22.68 12.13
CA GLU A 164 11.03 -23.81 12.36
C GLU A 164 9.68 -23.36 12.94
N TRP A 165 9.69 -22.39 13.86
CA TRP A 165 8.47 -21.82 14.39
C TRP A 165 7.71 -20.98 13.37
N GLU A 166 8.38 -20.12 12.59
CA GLU A 166 7.73 -19.35 11.51
C GLU A 166 7.09 -20.29 10.48
N ASN A 167 7.78 -21.36 10.08
CA ASN A 167 7.28 -22.35 9.13
C ASN A 167 6.14 -23.22 9.69
N HIS A 168 6.17 -23.51 10.99
CA HIS A 168 5.04 -24.18 11.64
C HIS A 168 3.80 -23.28 11.64
N TYR A 169 3.97 -22.02 12.01
CA TYR A 169 2.90 -21.03 12.04
C TYR A 169 2.28 -20.80 10.65
N ALA A 170 3.11 -20.69 9.60
CA ALA A 170 2.62 -20.55 8.23
C ALA A 170 1.70 -21.69 7.78
N LYS A 171 1.81 -22.89 8.39
CA LYS A 171 0.94 -24.04 8.09
C LYS A 171 -0.32 -24.10 8.94
N THR A 172 -0.25 -23.70 10.21
CA THR A 172 -1.36 -23.90 11.16
C THR A 172 -2.25 -22.68 11.33
N GLY A 173 -1.76 -21.47 11.05
CA GLY A 173 -2.52 -20.22 11.16
C GLY A 173 -2.88 -19.79 12.59
N GLU A 174 -2.72 -20.65 13.59
CA GLU A 174 -3.06 -20.40 15.00
C GLU A 174 -1.81 -20.23 15.86
N PHE A 175 -1.81 -19.24 16.77
CA PHE A 175 -0.77 -19.08 17.80
C PHE A 175 -1.31 -18.40 19.06
N ALA A 176 -0.80 -18.79 20.23
CA ALA A 176 -0.96 -18.03 21.47
C ALA A 176 0.11 -16.92 21.57
N ASP A 177 -0.21 -15.74 22.10
CA ASP A 177 0.70 -14.59 22.18
C ASP A 177 2.05 -14.90 22.86
N LYS A 178 2.05 -15.74 23.90
CA LYS A 178 3.26 -16.17 24.63
C LYS A 178 4.31 -16.80 23.72
N ASN A 179 3.85 -17.42 22.65
CA ASN A 179 4.64 -18.20 21.73
C ASN A 179 5.32 -17.25 20.72
N ARG A 180 4.70 -16.12 20.34
CA ARG A 180 5.34 -15.09 19.49
C ARG A 180 6.52 -14.40 20.18
N GLN A 181 6.39 -14.07 21.46
CA GLN A 181 7.49 -13.49 22.25
C GLN A 181 8.72 -14.43 22.32
N LYS A 182 8.50 -15.75 22.33
CA LYS A 182 9.59 -16.73 22.28
C LYS A 182 10.30 -16.70 20.92
N ILE A 183 9.55 -16.65 19.82
CA ILE A 183 10.12 -16.56 18.47
C ILE A 183 10.98 -15.29 18.32
N GLU A 184 10.46 -14.15 18.77
CA GLU A 184 11.21 -12.89 18.74
C GLU A 184 12.52 -12.98 19.55
N LYS A 185 12.50 -13.61 20.74
CA LYS A 185 13.73 -13.85 21.52
C LYS A 185 14.74 -14.72 20.77
N LEU A 186 14.29 -15.74 20.04
CA LEU A 186 15.16 -16.57 19.20
C LEU A 186 15.82 -15.76 18.09
N TRP A 187 15.03 -14.97 17.35
CA TRP A 187 15.52 -14.06 16.31
C TRP A 187 16.56 -13.08 16.85
N ARG A 188 16.22 -12.33 17.92
CA ARG A 188 17.13 -11.37 18.54
C ARG A 188 18.42 -12.02 19.05
N SER A 189 18.31 -13.23 19.62
CA SER A 189 19.48 -13.99 20.08
C SER A 189 20.39 -14.44 18.93
N ALA A 190 19.82 -14.76 17.77
CA ALA A 190 20.58 -15.12 16.57
C ALA A 190 21.27 -13.88 15.98
N PHE A 191 20.53 -12.79 15.72
CA PHE A 191 21.10 -11.59 15.10
C PHE A 191 22.17 -10.91 15.95
N LYS A 192 22.01 -10.91 17.28
CA LYS A 192 23.06 -10.42 18.18
C LYS A 192 24.41 -11.09 17.92
N ARG A 193 24.41 -12.38 17.59
CA ARG A 193 25.62 -13.15 17.27
C ARG A 193 26.04 -12.94 15.83
N TRP A 194 25.11 -12.97 14.87
CA TRP A 194 25.43 -12.70 13.48
C TRP A 194 26.06 -11.32 13.27
N ASN A 195 25.59 -10.28 13.95
CA ASN A 195 26.19 -8.94 13.88
C ASN A 195 27.66 -8.94 14.35
N LEU A 196 27.99 -9.73 15.38
CA LEU A 196 29.37 -9.86 15.86
C LEU A 196 30.22 -10.68 14.88
N LEU A 197 29.67 -11.79 14.39
CA LEU A 197 30.33 -12.74 13.50
C LEU A 197 30.56 -12.20 12.08
N ALA A 198 29.68 -11.33 11.58
CA ALA A 198 29.78 -10.75 10.24
C ALA A 198 31.11 -10.00 10.04
N VAL A 199 31.63 -9.38 11.10
CA VAL A 199 32.89 -8.63 11.09
C VAL A 199 34.05 -9.36 11.78
N ASP A 200 33.85 -10.59 12.27
CA ASP A 200 34.87 -11.34 13.01
C ASP A 200 35.92 -11.98 12.07
N ASP A 201 37.18 -11.57 12.18
CA ASP A 201 38.23 -12.06 11.29
C ASP A 201 38.56 -13.54 11.49
N LEU A 202 38.50 -14.08 12.72
CA LEU A 202 38.81 -15.48 13.00
C LEU A 202 37.80 -16.44 12.35
N LEU A 203 36.52 -16.06 12.35
CA LEU A 203 35.49 -16.77 11.61
C LEU A 203 35.83 -16.83 10.12
N TRP A 204 36.12 -15.68 9.50
CA TRP A 204 36.34 -15.60 8.06
C TRP A 204 37.70 -16.18 7.61
N GLU A 205 38.71 -16.18 8.47
CA GLU A 205 39.95 -16.93 8.30
C GLU A 205 39.67 -18.44 8.32
N SER A 206 38.79 -18.91 9.21
CA SER A 206 38.37 -20.31 9.27
C SER A 206 37.61 -20.73 8.02
N VAL A 207 36.68 -19.90 7.52
CA VAL A 207 36.00 -20.12 6.23
C VAL A 207 37.00 -20.18 5.08
N SER A 208 37.95 -19.24 5.04
CA SER A 208 38.98 -19.20 4.00
C SER A 208 39.90 -20.41 4.03
N SER A 209 40.30 -20.86 5.23
CA SER A 209 41.08 -22.07 5.45
C SER A 209 40.31 -23.32 4.99
N ARG A 210 39.01 -23.38 5.30
CA ARG A 210 38.14 -24.47 4.88
C ARG A 210 38.02 -24.55 3.36
N ILE A 211 37.80 -23.42 2.68
CA ILE A 211 37.77 -23.35 1.21
C ILE A 211 39.08 -23.85 0.60
N LYS A 212 40.24 -23.45 1.14
CA LYS A 212 41.56 -23.95 0.68
C LYS A 212 41.71 -25.45 0.89
N HIS A 213 41.22 -25.97 2.02
CA HIS A 213 41.31 -27.39 2.32
C HIS A 213 40.42 -28.27 1.44
N LEU A 214 39.28 -27.76 0.96
CA LEU A 214 38.46 -28.48 -0.03
C LEU A 214 39.19 -28.66 -1.37
N ASP A 215 40.12 -27.76 -1.70
CA ASP A 215 40.98 -27.80 -2.90
C ASP A 215 40.20 -28.04 -4.21
N ASP A 216 38.99 -27.45 -4.32
CA ASP A 216 38.16 -27.53 -5.52
C ASP A 216 38.49 -26.37 -6.47
N PRO A 217 38.96 -26.63 -7.70
CA PRO A 217 39.35 -25.58 -8.66
C PRO A 217 38.20 -24.66 -9.08
N ARG A 218 36.93 -25.03 -8.83
CA ARG A 218 35.76 -24.19 -9.10
C ARG A 218 35.51 -23.15 -8.01
N LEU A 219 36.08 -23.31 -6.81
CA LEU A 219 35.99 -22.31 -5.75
C LEU A 219 37.01 -21.20 -5.96
N THR A 220 36.54 -20.03 -6.40
CA THR A 220 37.41 -18.88 -6.63
C THR A 220 38.06 -18.38 -5.34
N SER A 221 39.30 -17.87 -5.43
CA SER A 221 40.04 -17.32 -4.29
C SER A 221 39.34 -16.16 -3.58
N GLY A 222 38.45 -15.45 -4.28
CA GLY A 222 37.64 -14.35 -3.74
C GLY A 222 36.30 -14.76 -3.11
N PHE A 223 35.94 -16.06 -3.10
CA PHE A 223 34.62 -16.51 -2.67
C PHE A 223 34.31 -16.14 -1.21
N ALA A 224 35.22 -16.44 -0.27
CA ALA A 224 35.06 -16.08 1.15
C ALA A 224 34.83 -14.57 1.35
N ARG A 225 35.55 -13.73 0.61
CA ARG A 225 35.40 -12.27 0.67
C ARG A 225 34.01 -11.82 0.19
N ARG A 226 33.52 -12.35 -0.93
CA ARG A 226 32.17 -12.05 -1.42
C ARG A 226 31.11 -12.55 -0.46
N MET A 227 31.29 -13.75 0.10
CA MET A 227 30.40 -14.31 1.12
C MET A 227 30.33 -13.39 2.35
N ARG A 228 31.49 -12.92 2.84
CA ARG A 228 31.58 -11.95 3.94
C ARG A 228 30.83 -10.66 3.67
N SER A 229 31.05 -10.04 2.52
CA SER A 229 30.37 -8.79 2.18
C SER A 229 28.86 -8.95 1.94
N THR A 230 28.41 -10.16 1.59
CA THR A 230 27.01 -10.43 1.23
C THR A 230 26.20 -10.98 2.41
N LEU A 231 26.85 -11.50 3.45
CA LEU A 231 26.18 -12.10 4.60
C LEU A 231 25.13 -11.20 5.26
N PRO A 232 25.37 -9.90 5.51
CA PRO A 232 24.35 -9.00 6.06
C PRO A 232 23.06 -9.01 5.22
N GLN A 233 23.18 -8.65 3.93
CA GLN A 233 22.07 -8.62 2.98
C GLN A 233 21.35 -9.98 2.86
N ALA A 234 22.10 -11.08 2.91
CA ALA A 234 21.56 -12.42 2.86
C ALA A 234 20.69 -12.75 4.09
N LEU A 235 21.08 -12.31 5.29
CA LEU A 235 20.27 -12.46 6.50
C LEU A 235 19.02 -11.58 6.46
N ASP A 236 19.11 -10.36 5.93
CA ASP A 236 17.96 -9.45 5.80
C ASP A 236 16.96 -9.99 4.78
N LYS A 237 17.43 -10.59 3.68
CA LYS A 237 16.61 -11.22 2.65
C LYS A 237 15.66 -12.26 3.23
N ILE A 238 16.09 -13.06 4.20
CA ILE A 238 15.25 -14.08 4.87
C ILE A 238 14.05 -13.40 5.57
N ASN A 239 14.29 -12.30 6.28
CA ASN A 239 13.24 -11.54 6.94
C ASN A 239 12.35 -10.79 5.96
N ALA A 240 12.93 -10.27 4.87
CA ALA A 240 12.19 -9.61 3.81
C ALA A 240 11.22 -10.60 3.13
N GLU A 241 11.66 -11.82 2.83
CA GLU A 241 10.77 -12.87 2.30
C GLU A 241 9.67 -13.27 3.31
N LEU A 242 9.98 -13.37 4.60
CA LEU A 242 8.96 -13.61 5.64
C LEU A 242 7.96 -12.45 5.75
N ALA A 243 8.42 -11.21 5.67
CA ALA A 243 7.57 -10.04 5.71
C ALA A 243 6.59 -10.03 4.52
N VAL A 244 7.05 -10.35 3.31
CA VAL A 244 6.20 -10.52 2.13
C VAL A 244 5.18 -11.63 2.36
N ARG A 245 5.61 -12.83 2.77
CA ARG A 245 4.70 -13.97 3.05
C ARG A 245 3.62 -13.62 4.08
N TYR A 246 3.97 -12.88 5.14
CA TYR A 246 3.01 -12.46 6.16
C TYR A 246 2.06 -11.36 5.69
N ALA A 247 2.56 -10.37 4.94
CA ALA A 247 1.71 -9.33 4.38
C ALA A 247 0.70 -9.91 3.38
N GLU A 248 1.13 -10.83 2.51
CA GLU A 248 0.25 -11.53 1.54
C GLU A 248 -0.82 -12.40 2.22
N SER A 249 -0.55 -12.92 3.43
CA SER A 249 -1.54 -13.65 4.24
C SER A 249 -2.40 -12.75 5.15
N GLY A 250 -2.30 -11.42 5.01
CA GLY A 250 -3.09 -10.45 5.77
C GLY A 250 -2.56 -10.17 7.19
N ARG A 251 -1.38 -10.68 7.55
CA ARG A 251 -0.74 -10.54 8.86
C ARG A 251 0.29 -9.41 8.86
N MET A 252 -0.21 -8.19 8.61
CA MET A 252 0.64 -7.00 8.51
C MET A 252 1.38 -6.66 9.81
N ASP A 253 0.78 -6.98 10.96
CA ASP A 253 1.38 -6.86 12.29
C ASP A 253 2.69 -7.66 12.40
N VAL A 254 2.68 -8.92 11.95
CA VAL A 254 3.86 -9.80 11.98
C VAL A 254 4.86 -9.39 10.90
N ALA A 255 4.39 -9.00 9.72
CA ALA A 255 5.24 -8.52 8.64
C ALA A 255 6.09 -7.31 9.07
N GLN A 256 5.49 -6.37 9.80
CA GLN A 256 6.19 -5.21 10.37
C GLN A 256 7.31 -5.60 11.33
N VAL A 257 7.14 -6.65 12.14
CA VAL A 257 8.19 -7.14 13.05
C VAL A 257 9.42 -7.61 12.27
N HIS A 258 9.24 -8.29 11.13
CA HIS A 258 10.37 -8.74 10.31
C HIS A 258 11.09 -7.59 9.60
N VAL A 259 10.36 -6.60 9.10
CA VAL A 259 10.97 -5.36 8.58
C VAL A 259 11.71 -4.61 9.69
N GLN A 260 11.17 -4.63 10.92
CA GLN A 260 11.85 -4.02 12.05
C GLN A 260 13.14 -4.75 12.42
N PHE A 261 13.21 -6.09 12.32
CA PHE A 261 14.46 -6.81 12.48
C PHE A 261 15.50 -6.34 11.46
N MET A 262 15.14 -6.24 10.18
CA MET A 262 16.06 -5.75 9.14
C MET A 262 16.61 -4.36 9.49
N ARG A 263 15.79 -3.46 10.06
CA ARG A 263 16.21 -2.11 10.48
C ARG A 263 17.11 -2.08 11.71
N GLU A 264 17.00 -3.07 12.59
CA GLU A 264 17.74 -3.15 13.85
C GLU A 264 19.02 -3.98 13.75
N THR A 265 19.16 -4.78 12.70
CA THR A 265 20.28 -5.71 12.51
C THR A 265 21.19 -5.24 11.40
N ASN A 266 22.47 -5.61 11.47
CA ASN A 266 23.44 -5.25 10.45
C ASN A 266 23.62 -3.75 10.14
N GLU A 267 23.14 -2.83 10.99
CA GLU A 267 23.13 -1.39 10.73
C GLU A 267 24.48 -0.88 10.19
N GLY A 268 24.47 -0.38 8.95
CA GLY A 268 25.65 0.15 8.25
C GLY A 268 26.50 -0.88 7.51
N LEU A 269 26.15 -2.17 7.58
CA LEU A 269 26.77 -3.29 6.86
C LEU A 269 25.88 -3.82 5.73
N ASP A 270 24.61 -3.44 5.69
CA ASP A 270 23.59 -3.90 4.76
C ASP A 270 22.95 -2.74 3.97
N ASN A 271 22.12 -3.13 2.99
CA ASN A 271 21.30 -2.20 2.22
C ASN A 271 19.85 -2.73 2.21
N ILE A 272 19.08 -2.29 3.20
CA ILE A 272 17.66 -2.65 3.38
C ILE A 272 16.84 -2.32 2.13
N LYS A 273 17.11 -1.19 1.48
CA LYS A 273 16.39 -0.75 0.28
C LYS A 273 16.60 -1.72 -0.87
N GLU A 274 17.86 -2.06 -1.17
CA GLU A 274 18.20 -3.01 -2.23
C GLU A 274 17.67 -4.43 -1.93
N THR A 275 17.66 -4.83 -0.66
CA THR A 275 17.06 -6.11 -0.23
C THR A 275 15.56 -6.13 -0.45
N ALA A 276 14.86 -5.03 -0.09
CA ALA A 276 13.43 -4.88 -0.32
C ALA A 276 13.11 -4.90 -1.82
N GLU A 277 13.87 -4.16 -2.64
CA GLU A 277 13.73 -4.18 -4.11
C GLU A 277 13.88 -5.60 -4.66
N LEU A 278 14.89 -6.35 -4.22
CA LEU A 278 15.12 -7.73 -4.64
C LEU A 278 13.92 -8.65 -4.37
N VAL A 279 13.34 -8.60 -3.16
CA VAL A 279 12.21 -9.48 -2.81
C VAL A 279 10.88 -9.01 -3.39
N LEU A 280 10.76 -7.73 -3.75
CA LEU A 280 9.55 -7.17 -4.36
C LEU A 280 9.49 -7.36 -5.88
N ILE A 281 10.57 -7.81 -6.55
CA ILE A 281 10.58 -8.11 -8.01
C ILE A 281 9.33 -8.90 -8.47
N PRO A 282 8.90 -10.00 -7.81
CA PRO A 282 7.72 -10.72 -8.25
C PRO A 282 6.42 -9.90 -8.13
N ALA A 283 6.29 -9.08 -7.09
CA ALA A 283 5.14 -8.21 -6.90
C ALA A 283 5.12 -7.07 -7.95
N THR A 284 6.28 -6.47 -8.23
CA THR A 284 6.48 -5.47 -9.29
C THR A 284 6.11 -6.05 -10.66
N ASN A 285 6.66 -7.20 -11.03
CA ASN A 285 6.35 -7.85 -12.29
C ASN A 285 4.85 -8.19 -12.43
N ARG A 286 4.20 -8.61 -11.33
CA ARG A 286 2.75 -8.86 -11.33
C ARG A 286 1.96 -7.59 -11.58
N ILE A 287 2.25 -6.48 -10.90
CA ILE A 287 1.49 -5.24 -11.08
C ILE A 287 1.73 -4.61 -12.45
N GLU A 288 2.96 -4.64 -12.98
CA GLU A 288 3.26 -4.19 -14.36
C GLU A 288 2.45 -4.98 -15.39
N GLN A 289 2.35 -6.30 -15.24
CA GLN A 289 1.50 -7.12 -16.10
C GLN A 289 0.02 -6.76 -15.98
N GLN A 290 -0.49 -6.43 -14.79
CA GLN A 290 -1.88 -5.99 -14.63
C GLN A 290 -2.13 -4.61 -15.24
N ILE A 291 -1.18 -3.68 -15.12
CA ILE A 291 -1.23 -2.36 -15.76
C ILE A 291 -1.34 -2.54 -17.28
N GLN A 292 -0.46 -3.36 -17.87
CA GLN A 292 -0.46 -3.61 -19.31
C GLN A 292 -1.76 -4.29 -19.77
N ARG A 293 -2.25 -5.29 -19.02
CA ARG A 293 -3.52 -5.96 -19.31
C ARG A 293 -4.72 -5.00 -19.27
N ALA A 294 -4.79 -4.15 -18.25
CA ALA A 294 -5.87 -3.18 -18.12
C ALA A 294 -5.86 -2.16 -19.27
N LYS A 295 -4.67 -1.69 -19.65
CA LYS A 295 -4.46 -0.80 -20.80
C LYS A 295 -4.92 -1.44 -22.11
N ASP A 296 -4.50 -2.66 -22.39
CA ASP A 296 -4.84 -3.37 -23.63
C ASP A 296 -6.34 -3.70 -23.70
N ARG A 297 -6.93 -4.13 -22.57
CA ARG A 297 -8.37 -4.41 -22.46
C ARG A 297 -9.20 -3.16 -22.71
N ALA A 298 -8.85 -2.03 -22.08
CA ALA A 298 -9.55 -0.76 -22.26
C ALA A 298 -9.39 -0.20 -23.69
N ALA A 299 -8.25 -0.43 -24.35
CA ALA A 299 -8.04 0.00 -25.73
C ALA A 299 -8.83 -0.85 -26.74
N LYS A 300 -8.90 -2.17 -26.53
CA LYS A 300 -9.59 -3.10 -27.43
C LYS A 300 -11.11 -3.08 -27.25
N GLU A 301 -11.57 -2.98 -26.01
CA GLU A 301 -12.99 -2.97 -25.66
C GLU A 301 -13.29 -1.86 -24.64
N PRO A 302 -13.46 -0.60 -25.09
CA PRO A 302 -13.63 0.54 -24.18
C PRO A 302 -14.82 0.41 -23.22
N LYS A 303 -15.88 -0.29 -23.61
CA LYS A 303 -17.06 -0.55 -22.75
C LYS A 303 -16.75 -1.38 -21.51
N ASP A 304 -15.66 -2.14 -21.53
CA ASP A 304 -15.21 -2.96 -20.41
C ASP A 304 -14.08 -2.29 -19.61
N GLY A 305 -13.69 -1.07 -20.00
CA GLY A 305 -12.59 -0.32 -19.38
C GLY A 305 -12.76 -0.11 -17.87
N LEU A 306 -13.97 0.22 -17.39
CA LEU A 306 -14.18 0.39 -15.94
C LEU A 306 -13.94 -0.89 -15.14
N ASN A 307 -14.31 -2.05 -15.67
CA ASN A 307 -14.04 -3.33 -14.99
C ASN A 307 -12.54 -3.60 -14.95
N ALA A 308 -11.85 -3.38 -16.08
CA ALA A 308 -10.40 -3.50 -16.16
C ALA A 308 -9.67 -2.60 -15.14
N ALA A 309 -10.12 -1.35 -14.97
CA ALA A 309 -9.55 -0.42 -14.00
C ALA A 309 -9.85 -0.81 -12.55
N ARG A 310 -11.06 -1.31 -12.25
CA ARG A 310 -11.40 -1.80 -10.89
C ARG A 310 -10.57 -3.01 -10.51
N GLU A 311 -10.46 -3.98 -11.41
CA GLU A 311 -9.59 -5.14 -11.20
C GLU A 311 -8.14 -4.72 -10.96
N LEU A 312 -7.61 -3.75 -11.73
CA LEU A 312 -6.28 -3.19 -11.50
C LEU A 312 -6.15 -2.58 -10.11
N LEU A 313 -7.12 -1.77 -9.67
CA LEU A 313 -7.09 -1.16 -8.33
C LEU A 313 -7.13 -2.18 -7.20
N ASP A 314 -7.88 -3.27 -7.35
CA ASP A 314 -7.93 -4.34 -6.35
C ASP A 314 -6.57 -5.04 -6.20
N HIS A 315 -5.89 -5.32 -7.31
CA HIS A 315 -4.52 -5.86 -7.28
C HIS A 315 -3.52 -4.82 -6.75
N ALA A 316 -3.68 -3.56 -7.11
CA ALA A 316 -2.81 -2.46 -6.69
C ALA A 316 -2.77 -2.30 -5.16
N ARG A 317 -3.91 -2.46 -4.47
CA ARG A 317 -3.98 -2.33 -3.00
C ARG A 317 -2.98 -3.25 -2.29
N GLN A 318 -2.89 -4.50 -2.72
CA GLN A 318 -1.98 -5.47 -2.11
C GLN A 318 -0.52 -5.07 -2.37
N THR A 319 -0.16 -4.75 -3.62
CA THR A 319 1.20 -4.36 -3.97
C THR A 319 1.63 -3.05 -3.30
N LEU A 320 0.77 -2.03 -3.28
CA LEU A 320 1.04 -0.76 -2.59
C LEU A 320 1.27 -1.00 -1.09
N SER A 321 0.49 -1.86 -0.44
CA SER A 321 0.71 -2.19 0.98
C SER A 321 2.09 -2.83 1.25
N LEU A 322 2.61 -3.62 0.31
CA LEU A 322 3.97 -4.18 0.39
C LEU A 322 5.02 -3.09 0.24
N PHE A 323 4.86 -2.18 -0.72
CA PHE A 323 5.78 -1.05 -0.90
C PHE A 323 5.78 -0.12 0.32
N GLU A 324 4.60 0.19 0.88
CA GLU A 324 4.46 0.96 2.11
C GLU A 324 5.14 0.30 3.31
N LEU A 325 5.05 -1.03 3.41
CA LEU A 325 5.67 -1.80 4.50
C LEU A 325 7.21 -1.64 4.51
N PHE A 326 7.86 -1.76 3.35
CA PHE A 326 9.32 -1.68 3.25
C PHE A 326 9.84 -0.23 3.21
N PHE A 327 9.29 0.59 2.32
CA PHE A 327 9.82 1.93 2.00
C PHE A 327 9.09 3.06 2.74
N GLY A 328 7.88 2.80 3.25
CA GLY A 328 7.02 3.81 3.86
C GLY A 328 6.05 4.46 2.88
N LYS A 329 4.99 5.09 3.43
CA LYS A 329 3.87 5.67 2.66
C LYS A 329 4.22 6.80 1.70
N LYS A 330 5.30 7.51 1.97
CA LYS A 330 5.70 8.71 1.20
C LYS A 330 7.04 8.52 0.49
N SER A 331 7.47 7.28 0.31
CA SER A 331 8.71 6.99 -0.40
C SER A 331 8.54 7.27 -1.90
N ASP A 332 9.63 7.60 -2.58
CA ASP A 332 9.62 7.80 -4.03
C ASP A 332 9.11 6.56 -4.76
N ALA A 333 9.56 5.36 -4.37
CA ALA A 333 9.10 4.10 -4.96
C ALA A 333 7.60 3.85 -4.78
N THR A 334 7.04 4.16 -3.60
CA THR A 334 5.59 4.04 -3.35
C THR A 334 4.83 5.07 -4.19
N ASN A 335 5.32 6.30 -4.25
CA ASN A 335 4.67 7.39 -4.98
C ASN A 335 4.67 7.12 -6.49
N GLU A 336 5.80 6.69 -7.05
CA GLU A 336 5.95 6.36 -8.47
C GLU A 336 4.95 5.27 -8.90
N LEU A 337 4.92 4.15 -8.17
CA LEU A 337 3.98 3.06 -8.46
C LEU A 337 2.52 3.52 -8.34
N SER A 338 2.22 4.30 -7.30
CA SER A 338 0.86 4.78 -7.06
C SER A 338 0.38 5.74 -8.15
N ASP A 339 1.24 6.67 -8.56
CA ASP A 339 0.93 7.64 -9.61
C ASP A 339 0.85 6.98 -10.99
N GLU A 340 1.63 5.95 -11.29
CA GLU A 340 1.50 5.17 -12.52
C GLU A 340 0.13 4.50 -12.63
N ILE A 341 -0.30 3.82 -11.57
CA ILE A 341 -1.61 3.15 -11.49
C ILE A 341 -2.74 4.17 -11.58
N ALA A 342 -2.63 5.26 -10.82
CA ALA A 342 -3.63 6.32 -10.80
C ALA A 342 -3.76 7.02 -12.15
N ASN A 343 -2.64 7.27 -12.84
CA ASN A 343 -2.64 7.88 -14.17
C ASN A 343 -3.38 7.01 -15.19
N LEU A 344 -3.13 5.68 -15.20
CA LEU A 344 -3.88 4.78 -16.08
C LEU A 344 -5.37 4.77 -15.73
N CYS A 345 -5.72 4.72 -14.44
CA CYS A 345 -7.12 4.74 -13.99
C CYS A 345 -7.82 6.09 -14.25
N ASN A 346 -7.07 7.18 -14.45
CA ASN A 346 -7.59 8.47 -14.89
C ASN A 346 -7.87 8.51 -16.41
N LEU A 347 -7.06 7.81 -17.21
CA LEU A 347 -7.19 7.79 -18.67
C LEU A 347 -8.30 6.87 -19.17
N ILE A 348 -8.46 5.69 -18.55
CA ILE A 348 -9.46 4.69 -18.96
C ILE A 348 -10.90 5.24 -19.02
N PRO A 349 -11.39 6.01 -18.01
CA PRO A 349 -12.71 6.63 -18.04
C PRO A 349 -13.03 7.44 -19.30
N ILE A 350 -12.03 8.06 -19.94
CA ILE A 350 -12.25 8.93 -21.11
C ILE A 350 -12.78 8.10 -22.28
N GLY A 351 -12.16 6.96 -22.58
CA GLY A 351 -12.59 6.05 -23.64
C GLY A 351 -13.93 5.38 -23.33
N TYR A 352 -14.10 4.91 -22.09
CA TYR A 352 -15.36 4.30 -21.64
C TYR A 352 -16.53 5.28 -21.70
N HIS A 353 -16.36 6.51 -21.22
CA HIS A 353 -17.41 7.53 -21.21
C HIS A 353 -17.84 7.90 -22.64
N LYS A 354 -16.89 7.99 -23.59
CA LYS A 354 -17.20 8.28 -24.99
C LYS A 354 -18.15 7.26 -25.62
N GLU A 355 -18.01 5.98 -25.26
CA GLU A 355 -18.82 4.88 -25.81
C GLU A 355 -20.13 4.63 -25.06
N THR A 356 -20.19 4.98 -23.76
CA THR A 356 -21.31 4.60 -22.89
C THR A 356 -22.12 5.77 -22.36
N GLY A 357 -21.53 6.96 -22.25
CA GLY A 357 -22.14 8.12 -21.58
C GLY A 357 -22.40 7.93 -20.08
N ASP A 358 -21.79 6.92 -19.45
CA ASP A 358 -21.98 6.62 -18.04
C ASP A 358 -21.07 7.48 -17.14
N ASN A 359 -21.57 8.66 -16.77
CA ASN A 359 -20.90 9.56 -15.84
C ASN A 359 -20.75 8.94 -14.43
N LYS A 360 -21.76 8.20 -13.95
CA LYS A 360 -21.78 7.66 -12.57
C LYS A 360 -20.67 6.65 -12.37
N GLY A 361 -20.48 5.74 -13.32
CA GLY A 361 -19.41 4.75 -13.29
C GLY A 361 -18.01 5.39 -13.27
N CYS A 362 -17.80 6.42 -14.11
CA CYS A 362 -16.54 7.17 -14.15
C CYS A 362 -16.26 7.90 -12.84
N ILE A 363 -17.25 8.60 -12.27
CA ILE A 363 -17.11 9.31 -10.99
C ILE A 363 -16.74 8.33 -9.87
N ALA A 364 -17.44 7.18 -9.80
CA ALA A 364 -17.16 6.16 -8.79
C ALA A 364 -15.73 5.63 -8.87
N LEU A 365 -15.21 5.40 -10.09
CA LEU A 365 -13.83 4.95 -10.28
C LEU A 365 -12.82 6.04 -9.87
N LEU A 366 -12.98 7.27 -10.35
CA LEU A 366 -12.05 8.37 -10.05
C LEU A 366 -12.00 8.69 -8.54
N ASN A 367 -13.13 8.61 -7.84
CA ASN A 367 -13.17 8.73 -6.39
C ASN A 367 -12.43 7.59 -5.67
N ALA A 368 -12.45 6.36 -6.22
CA ALA A 368 -11.69 5.25 -5.68
C ALA A 368 -10.18 5.37 -5.91
N VAL A 369 -9.76 6.10 -6.96
CA VAL A 369 -8.36 6.40 -7.27
C VAL A 369 -7.81 7.53 -6.40
N MET A 370 -8.63 8.51 -6.03
CA MET A 370 -8.19 9.71 -5.31
C MET A 370 -7.31 9.46 -4.07
N PRO A 371 -7.60 8.47 -3.20
CA PRO A 371 -6.81 8.22 -2.00
C PRO A 371 -5.38 7.75 -2.27
N ILE A 372 -5.11 7.17 -3.44
CA ILE A 372 -3.78 6.62 -3.78
C ILE A 372 -2.90 7.65 -4.51
N VAL A 373 -3.47 8.73 -5.05
CA VAL A 373 -2.71 9.73 -5.83
C VAL A 373 -1.71 10.50 -4.94
N SER A 374 -0.43 10.41 -5.28
CA SER A 374 0.65 11.15 -4.60
C SER A 374 0.97 12.47 -5.31
N SER A 375 0.91 12.51 -6.64
CA SER A 375 1.18 13.70 -7.45
C SER A 375 0.09 14.77 -7.32
N VAL A 376 0.50 15.99 -6.98
CA VAL A 376 -0.39 17.16 -6.88
C VAL A 376 -1.01 17.49 -8.23
N GLU A 377 -0.25 17.37 -9.32
CA GLU A 377 -0.75 17.68 -10.66
C GLU A 377 -1.76 16.64 -11.13
N LEU A 378 -1.50 15.35 -10.89
CA LEU A 378 -2.44 14.28 -11.23
C LEU A 378 -3.74 14.42 -10.42
N ARG A 379 -3.63 14.76 -9.12
CA ARG A 379 -4.78 15.04 -8.27
C ARG A 379 -5.65 16.14 -8.85
N ARG A 380 -5.05 17.27 -9.23
CA ARG A 380 -5.75 18.41 -9.86
C ARG A 380 -6.44 18.01 -11.16
N GLN A 381 -5.81 17.15 -11.97
CA GLN A 381 -6.40 16.63 -13.20
C GLN A 381 -7.63 15.75 -12.94
N ILE A 382 -7.56 14.87 -11.94
CA ILE A 382 -8.69 14.03 -11.53
C ILE A 382 -9.83 14.88 -10.98
N GLU A 383 -9.53 15.85 -10.11
CA GLU A 383 -10.52 16.79 -9.55
C GLU A 383 -11.26 17.56 -10.64
N LYS A 384 -10.52 18.10 -11.62
CA LYS A 384 -11.13 18.78 -12.77
C LYS A 384 -12.01 17.85 -13.61
N THR A 385 -11.59 16.60 -13.77
CA THR A 385 -12.38 15.61 -14.53
C THR A 385 -13.66 15.24 -13.78
N LEU A 386 -13.59 15.09 -12.46
CA LEU A 386 -14.74 14.88 -11.59
C LEU A 386 -15.72 16.05 -11.66
N GLU A 387 -15.25 17.29 -11.64
CA GLU A 387 -16.07 18.49 -11.78
C GLU A 387 -16.91 18.45 -13.07
N VAL A 388 -16.27 18.16 -14.22
CA VAL A 388 -16.96 18.06 -15.52
C VAL A 388 -17.99 16.93 -15.53
N LEU A 389 -17.63 15.74 -15.02
CA LEU A 389 -18.56 14.60 -14.98
C LEU A 389 -19.75 14.85 -14.05
N ASN A 390 -19.52 15.50 -12.91
CA ASN A 390 -20.58 15.90 -11.98
C ASN A 390 -21.52 16.93 -12.61
N GLY A 391 -20.97 17.92 -13.34
CA GLY A 391 -21.77 18.89 -14.10
C GLY A 391 -22.65 18.21 -15.16
N ASN A 392 -22.09 17.29 -15.95
CA ASN A 392 -22.85 16.52 -16.94
C ASN A 392 -23.97 15.69 -16.30
N LEU A 393 -23.69 15.05 -15.16
CA LEU A 393 -24.67 14.26 -14.43
C LEU A 393 -25.80 15.13 -13.87
N ALA A 394 -25.48 16.31 -13.32
CA ALA A 394 -26.45 17.28 -12.85
C ALA A 394 -27.36 17.77 -14.00
N PHE A 395 -26.78 18.14 -15.15
CA PHE A 395 -27.53 18.56 -16.34
C PHE A 395 -28.52 17.47 -16.80
N LYS A 396 -28.06 16.22 -16.92
CA LYS A 396 -28.91 15.08 -17.31
C LYS A 396 -30.03 14.81 -16.31
N THR A 397 -29.79 15.10 -15.03
CA THR A 397 -30.79 14.94 -13.97
C THR A 397 -31.90 16.00 -14.07
N VAL A 398 -31.58 17.23 -14.49
CA VAL A 398 -32.55 18.33 -14.64
C VAL A 398 -33.26 18.38 -15.98
N GLU A 399 -32.73 17.72 -17.01
CA GLU A 399 -33.27 17.70 -18.37
C GLU A 399 -34.79 17.44 -18.45
N PRO A 400 -35.38 16.47 -17.72
CA PRO A 400 -36.83 16.23 -17.79
C PRO A 400 -37.66 17.43 -17.33
N ALA A 401 -37.22 18.14 -16.29
CA ALA A 401 -37.93 19.30 -15.77
C ALA A 401 -37.80 20.50 -16.73
N HIS A 402 -36.61 20.73 -17.30
CA HIS A 402 -36.42 21.75 -18.34
C HIS A 402 -37.25 21.47 -19.60
N ALA A 403 -37.39 20.21 -20.01
CA ALA A 403 -38.22 19.85 -21.16
C ALA A 403 -39.71 20.16 -20.92
N LEU A 404 -40.22 19.94 -19.71
CA LEU A 404 -41.59 20.31 -19.36
C LEU A 404 -41.79 21.83 -19.28
N LEU A 405 -40.83 22.54 -18.68
CA LEU A 405 -40.83 24.01 -18.62
C LEU A 405 -40.87 24.62 -20.02
N LYS A 406 -40.04 24.10 -20.94
CA LYS A 406 -40.02 24.54 -22.34
C LYS A 406 -41.36 24.27 -23.05
N LYS A 407 -41.94 23.07 -22.88
CA LYS A 407 -43.28 22.75 -23.44
C LYS A 407 -44.37 23.70 -22.93
N LEU A 408 -44.30 24.13 -21.67
CA LEU A 408 -45.23 25.13 -21.12
C LEU A 408 -44.99 26.53 -21.65
N GLN A 409 -43.72 26.90 -21.82
CA GLN A 409 -43.32 28.19 -22.36
C GLN A 409 -43.79 28.36 -23.81
N ASP A 410 -43.64 27.31 -24.63
CA ASP A 410 -44.02 27.31 -26.05
C ASP A 410 -45.53 27.07 -26.28
N SER A 411 -46.30 26.75 -25.23
CA SER A 411 -47.73 26.47 -25.31
C SER A 411 -48.54 27.74 -25.63
N LYS A 412 -49.47 27.63 -26.58
CA LYS A 412 -50.45 28.69 -26.91
C LYS A 412 -51.77 28.55 -26.14
N GLU A 413 -51.83 27.66 -25.15
CA GLU A 413 -53.00 27.50 -24.29
C GLU A 413 -53.24 28.76 -23.45
N HIS A 414 -54.48 28.98 -23.01
CA HIS A 414 -54.82 30.08 -22.12
C HIS A 414 -53.94 30.04 -20.85
N PRO A 415 -53.48 31.19 -20.32
CA PRO A 415 -52.58 31.25 -19.16
C PRO A 415 -53.05 30.46 -17.94
N SER A 416 -54.35 30.42 -17.67
CA SER A 416 -54.93 29.64 -16.56
C SER A 416 -54.73 28.12 -16.72
N VAL A 417 -54.76 27.62 -17.96
CA VAL A 417 -54.50 26.21 -18.29
C VAL A 417 -53.00 25.91 -18.13
N ARG A 418 -52.14 26.82 -18.60
CA ARG A 418 -50.68 26.70 -18.44
C ARG A 418 -50.26 26.68 -16.96
N LEU A 419 -50.87 27.53 -16.13
CA LEU A 419 -50.64 27.56 -14.69
C LEU A 419 -51.05 26.24 -14.02
N ALA A 420 -52.26 25.73 -14.31
CA ALA A 420 -52.71 24.46 -13.77
C ALA A 420 -51.84 23.27 -14.21
N ARG A 421 -51.35 23.29 -15.46
CA ARG A 421 -50.39 22.30 -15.97
C ARG A 421 -49.04 22.40 -15.27
N PHE A 422 -48.54 23.60 -14.98
CA PHE A 422 -47.33 23.77 -14.18
C PHE A 422 -47.45 23.09 -12.82
N GLU A 423 -48.54 23.36 -12.08
CA GLU A 423 -48.76 22.81 -10.74
C GLU A 423 -48.92 21.29 -10.76
N ARG A 424 -49.53 20.73 -11.80
CA ARG A 424 -49.78 19.29 -11.93
C ARG A 424 -48.56 18.51 -12.44
N GLU A 425 -47.84 19.05 -13.42
CA GLU A 425 -46.82 18.30 -14.18
C GLU A 425 -45.40 18.74 -13.80
N VAL A 426 -45.17 20.04 -13.65
CA VAL A 426 -43.81 20.59 -13.46
C VAL A 426 -43.43 20.68 -12.00
N ALA A 427 -44.29 21.19 -11.13
CA ALA A 427 -43.96 21.35 -9.71
C ALA A 427 -43.58 20.00 -9.04
N PRO A 428 -44.30 18.87 -9.25
CA PRO A 428 -43.88 17.59 -8.71
C PRO A 428 -42.58 17.08 -9.32
N CYS A 429 -42.36 17.30 -10.62
CA CYS A 429 -41.13 16.93 -11.32
C CYS A 429 -39.92 17.67 -10.75
N ILE A 430 -40.03 18.99 -10.53
CA ILE A 430 -38.98 19.80 -9.91
C ILE A 430 -38.64 19.27 -8.51
N VAL A 431 -39.64 18.88 -7.70
CA VAL A 431 -39.38 18.30 -6.37
C VAL A 431 -38.56 17.01 -6.48
N VAL A 432 -38.98 16.08 -7.34
CA VAL A 432 -38.29 14.79 -7.53
C VAL A 432 -36.87 15.00 -8.05
N VAL A 433 -36.70 15.85 -9.06
CA VAL A 433 -35.41 16.18 -9.64
C VAL A 433 -34.51 16.88 -8.61
N SER A 434 -35.04 17.83 -7.84
CA SER A 434 -34.27 18.56 -6.83
C SER A 434 -33.71 17.65 -5.72
N LEU A 435 -34.41 16.56 -5.38
CA LEU A 435 -33.90 15.54 -4.46
C LEU A 435 -32.69 14.77 -5.02
N GLY A 436 -32.58 14.67 -6.35
CA GLY A 436 -31.50 13.97 -7.05
C GLY A 436 -30.34 14.87 -7.49
N ILE A 437 -30.45 16.20 -7.37
CA ILE A 437 -29.35 17.13 -7.66
C ILE A 437 -28.53 17.34 -6.39
N GLU A 438 -27.23 17.00 -6.45
CA GLU A 438 -26.27 17.28 -5.38
C GLU A 438 -25.70 18.71 -5.45
N THR A 439 -25.63 19.31 -6.64
CA THR A 439 -25.04 20.64 -6.85
C THR A 439 -26.03 21.78 -6.65
N THR A 440 -25.62 22.83 -5.94
CA THR A 440 -26.49 24.00 -5.67
C THR A 440 -26.79 24.81 -6.92
N GLU A 441 -25.85 24.87 -7.87
CA GLU A 441 -25.94 25.68 -9.09
C GLU A 441 -27.03 25.18 -10.05
N ALA A 442 -26.98 23.91 -10.45
CA ALA A 442 -27.98 23.31 -11.34
C ALA A 442 -29.40 23.35 -10.74
N ARG A 443 -29.51 23.20 -9.41
CA ARG A 443 -30.80 23.36 -8.72
C ARG A 443 -31.29 24.80 -8.80
N THR A 444 -30.41 25.77 -8.56
CA THR A 444 -30.75 27.20 -8.60
C THR A 444 -31.19 27.62 -10.00
N ASP A 445 -30.49 27.18 -11.04
CA ASP A 445 -30.83 27.47 -12.44
C ASP A 445 -32.18 26.89 -12.85
N LEU A 446 -32.49 25.66 -12.42
CA LEU A 446 -33.78 25.03 -12.67
C LEU A 446 -34.92 25.81 -11.99
N LEU A 447 -34.75 26.20 -10.72
CA LEU A 447 -35.75 26.95 -9.97
C LEU A 447 -35.97 28.34 -10.60
N ASN A 448 -34.89 29.06 -10.93
CA ASN A 448 -34.99 30.35 -11.61
C ASN A 448 -35.67 30.23 -12.98
N SER A 449 -35.40 29.17 -13.74
CA SER A 449 -36.10 28.89 -15.00
C SER A 449 -37.61 28.70 -14.80
N ALA A 450 -38.02 28.00 -13.74
CA ALA A 450 -39.42 27.85 -13.38
C ALA A 450 -40.09 29.18 -13.01
N ALA A 451 -39.40 30.04 -12.26
CA ALA A 451 -39.87 31.38 -11.93
C ALA A 451 -40.07 32.25 -13.17
N ILE A 452 -39.16 32.17 -14.16
CA ILE A 452 -39.28 32.90 -15.43
C ILE A 452 -40.52 32.46 -16.20
N VAL A 453 -40.75 31.15 -16.36
CA VAL A 453 -41.94 30.64 -17.07
C VAL A 453 -43.24 31.06 -16.38
N LEU A 454 -43.31 30.99 -15.05
CA LEU A 454 -44.47 31.43 -14.29
C LEU A 454 -44.70 32.95 -14.40
N ARG A 455 -43.62 33.74 -14.43
CA ARG A 455 -43.69 35.18 -14.70
C ARG A 455 -44.27 35.46 -16.08
N THR A 456 -43.84 34.73 -17.11
CA THR A 456 -44.42 34.85 -18.46
C THR A 456 -45.92 34.53 -18.45
N ILE A 457 -46.34 33.44 -17.80
CA ILE A 457 -47.77 33.11 -17.65
C ILE A 457 -48.53 34.26 -16.97
N SER A 458 -47.96 34.87 -15.93
CA SER A 458 -48.56 36.02 -15.25
C SER A 458 -48.73 37.22 -16.18
N LEU A 459 -47.71 37.52 -16.97
CA LEU A 459 -47.72 38.65 -17.91
C LEU A 459 -48.71 38.42 -19.05
N ASP A 460 -48.76 37.22 -19.63
CA ASP A 460 -49.72 36.87 -20.70
C ASP A 460 -51.16 36.95 -20.19
N ALA A 461 -51.43 36.44 -18.99
CA ALA A 461 -52.75 36.52 -18.34
C ALA A 461 -53.23 37.97 -18.21
N TRP A 462 -52.34 38.86 -17.80
CA TRP A 462 -52.68 40.26 -17.62
C TRP A 462 -52.76 41.03 -18.95
N ASN A 463 -51.71 40.97 -19.75
CA ASN A 463 -51.55 41.82 -20.94
C ASN A 463 -52.49 41.40 -22.07
N GLU A 464 -52.71 40.10 -22.29
CA GLU A 464 -53.50 39.59 -23.41
C GLU A 464 -54.95 39.31 -23.04
N HIS A 465 -55.20 38.85 -21.81
CA HIS A 465 -56.52 38.36 -21.40
C HIS A 465 -57.18 39.17 -20.28
N GLN A 466 -56.47 40.12 -19.66
CA GLN A 466 -56.95 40.90 -18.51
C GLN A 466 -57.42 40.01 -17.32
N ASP A 467 -56.90 38.79 -17.23
CA ASP A 467 -57.17 37.79 -16.18
C ASP A 467 -56.27 38.04 -14.97
N VAL A 468 -56.74 38.94 -14.11
CA VAL A 468 -56.03 39.39 -12.91
C VAL A 468 -55.85 38.27 -11.89
N THR A 469 -56.79 37.33 -11.80
CA THR A 469 -56.73 36.23 -10.83
C THR A 469 -55.62 35.26 -11.19
N THR A 470 -55.56 34.82 -12.46
CA THR A 470 -54.47 33.97 -12.95
C THR A 470 -53.13 34.69 -12.87
N ALA A 471 -53.06 35.98 -13.24
CA ALA A 471 -51.83 36.76 -13.15
C ALA A 471 -51.29 36.81 -11.71
N THR A 472 -52.15 37.15 -10.74
CA THR A 472 -51.75 37.24 -9.33
C THR A 472 -51.29 35.89 -8.78
N ASN A 473 -52.02 34.81 -9.11
CA ASN A 473 -51.67 33.46 -8.67
C ASN A 473 -50.34 32.99 -9.27
N ALA A 474 -50.14 33.16 -10.58
CA ALA A 474 -48.91 32.79 -11.26
C ALA A 474 -47.69 33.54 -10.69
N ASN A 475 -47.82 34.85 -10.42
CA ASN A 475 -46.77 35.64 -9.78
C ASN A 475 -46.46 35.14 -8.36
N SER A 476 -47.50 34.89 -7.54
CA SER A 476 -47.32 34.35 -6.19
C SER A 476 -46.61 32.99 -6.19
N VAL A 477 -46.92 32.12 -7.14
CA VAL A 477 -46.22 30.84 -7.29
C VAL A 477 -44.78 31.07 -7.77
N ALA A 478 -44.54 31.99 -8.71
CA ALA A 478 -43.20 32.31 -9.22
C ALA A 478 -42.22 32.73 -8.11
N MET A 479 -42.71 33.49 -7.11
CA MET A 479 -41.91 33.92 -5.96
C MET A 479 -41.34 32.76 -5.13
N LYS A 480 -41.95 31.57 -5.18
CA LYS A 480 -41.45 30.37 -4.49
C LYS A 480 -40.20 29.77 -5.17
N TYR A 481 -40.01 30.07 -6.45
CA TYR A 481 -38.94 29.52 -7.29
C TYR A 481 -37.85 30.56 -7.62
N ALA A 482 -38.07 31.84 -7.34
CA ALA A 482 -37.13 32.92 -7.64
C ALA A 482 -36.02 33.07 -6.58
N PHE A 483 -34.85 32.51 -6.87
CA PHE A 483 -33.64 32.62 -6.05
C PHE A 483 -32.71 33.73 -6.54
N ASP A 484 -32.75 34.04 -7.83
CA ASP A 484 -32.06 35.20 -8.39
C ASP A 484 -32.70 36.52 -7.93
N THR A 485 -31.87 37.46 -7.50
CA THR A 485 -32.31 38.74 -6.93
C THR A 485 -33.01 39.63 -7.95
N GLU A 486 -32.59 39.61 -9.22
CA GLU A 486 -33.19 40.41 -10.28
C GLU A 486 -34.58 39.84 -10.66
N ILE A 487 -34.70 38.52 -10.80
CA ILE A 487 -35.99 37.87 -11.06
C ILE A 487 -36.98 38.18 -9.93
N ARG A 488 -36.53 38.08 -8.67
CA ARG A 488 -37.35 38.35 -7.50
C ARG A 488 -37.82 39.81 -7.44
N GLN A 489 -36.93 40.75 -7.75
CA GLN A 489 -37.27 42.17 -7.80
C GLN A 489 -38.34 42.46 -8.86
N ARG A 490 -38.20 41.91 -10.06
CA ARG A 490 -39.19 42.06 -11.14
C ARG A 490 -40.55 41.47 -10.75
N LEU A 491 -40.59 40.33 -10.07
CA LEU A 491 -41.84 39.73 -9.59
C LEU A 491 -42.54 40.60 -8.53
N ILE A 492 -41.78 41.23 -7.63
CA ILE A 492 -42.31 42.18 -6.63
C ILE A 492 -42.93 43.39 -7.33
N GLU A 493 -42.27 43.93 -8.34
CA GLU A 493 -42.78 45.04 -9.15
C GLU A 493 -44.09 44.64 -9.85
N ASP A 494 -44.08 43.51 -10.56
CA ASP A 494 -45.27 42.96 -11.24
C ASP A 494 -46.42 42.74 -10.23
N SER A 495 -46.13 42.23 -9.03
CA SER A 495 -47.12 42.00 -7.98
C SER A 495 -47.72 43.30 -7.45
N THR A 496 -46.89 44.34 -7.29
CA THR A 496 -47.34 45.66 -6.81
C THR A 496 -48.29 46.28 -7.83
N THR A 497 -47.97 46.18 -9.12
CA THR A 497 -48.83 46.65 -10.21
C THR A 497 -50.16 45.91 -10.25
N LEU A 498 -50.15 44.57 -10.18
CA LEU A 498 -51.37 43.76 -10.19
C LEU A 498 -52.28 44.07 -8.98
N HIS A 499 -51.71 44.29 -7.80
CA HIS A 499 -52.47 44.64 -6.61
C HIS A 499 -53.11 46.04 -6.70
N GLY A 500 -52.41 47.01 -7.28
CA GLY A 500 -52.95 48.35 -7.55
C GLY A 500 -54.16 48.32 -8.49
N VAL A 501 -54.16 47.43 -9.48
CA VAL A 501 -55.28 47.21 -10.41
C VAL A 501 -56.48 46.55 -9.73
N LEU A 502 -56.26 45.58 -8.83
CA LEU A 502 -57.35 44.93 -8.07
C LEU A 502 -58.11 45.95 -7.21
N LEU A 503 -57.37 46.82 -6.51
CA LEU A 503 -57.95 47.85 -5.66
C LEU A 503 -58.79 48.84 -6.48
N SER A 504 -58.31 49.26 -7.66
CA SER A 504 -59.04 50.18 -8.53
C SER A 504 -60.31 49.57 -9.15
N LYS A 505 -60.28 48.28 -9.55
CA LYS A 505 -61.50 47.56 -9.99
C LYS A 505 -62.51 47.36 -8.86
N SER A 506 -62.06 47.10 -7.63
CA SER A 506 -62.96 46.97 -6.46
C SER A 506 -63.64 48.30 -6.10
N ALA A 507 -62.94 49.41 -6.26
CA ALA A 507 -63.46 50.76 -6.03
C ALA A 507 -64.46 51.23 -7.10
N GLN A 508 -64.44 50.63 -8.31
CA GLN A 508 -65.40 50.93 -9.39
C GLN A 508 -66.69 50.08 -9.33
N ASN A 509 -66.67 48.93 -8.64
CA ASN A 509 -67.81 48.01 -8.54
C ASN A 509 -68.65 48.15 -7.25
N THR A 510 -68.38 49.15 -6.40
CA THR A 510 -69.27 49.47 -5.28
C THR A 510 -70.45 50.31 -5.78
N PRO A 511 -71.71 49.89 -5.57
CA PRO A 511 -72.85 50.71 -5.94
C PRO A 511 -72.85 52.00 -5.12
N LYS A 512 -72.93 53.14 -5.80
CA LYS A 512 -73.07 54.46 -5.18
C LYS A 512 -74.39 54.54 -4.41
N SER A 513 -74.38 54.17 -3.14
CA SER A 513 -75.34 54.66 -2.15
C SER A 513 -74.73 55.91 -1.50
N GLY A 514 -75.31 57.06 -1.82
CA GLY A 514 -74.85 58.34 -1.31
C GLY A 514 -75.11 58.54 0.17
N ALA A 515 -74.13 59.08 0.88
CA ALA A 515 -74.25 60.16 1.85
C ALA A 515 -72.82 60.51 2.30
N GLY A 516 -72.46 61.78 2.16
CA GLY A 516 -71.09 62.25 2.35
C GLY A 516 -70.64 62.26 3.81
N CYS A 517 -69.33 62.15 3.99
CA CYS A 517 -68.58 62.96 4.95
C CYS A 517 -67.10 62.95 4.56
N LEU A 518 -66.58 64.15 4.29
CA LEU A 518 -65.15 64.49 4.26
C LEU A 518 -64.50 64.08 5.58
N VAL A 519 -63.62 63.06 5.61
CA VAL A 519 -62.37 63.02 6.41
C VAL A 519 -61.45 61.91 5.85
N MET A 520 -60.13 62.19 5.84
CA MET A 520 -58.98 61.24 5.71
C MET A 520 -58.40 61.00 4.31
N LEU A 521 -57.77 62.04 3.76
CA LEU A 521 -56.53 61.88 3.00
C LEU A 521 -55.38 61.70 4.00
N GLY A 522 -54.84 60.48 4.11
CA GLY A 522 -53.63 60.23 4.89
C GLY A 522 -53.46 58.77 5.33
N ALA A 523 -52.36 58.16 4.88
CA ALA A 523 -51.77 56.90 5.35
C ALA A 523 -52.35 55.57 4.80
N VAL A 524 -51.86 55.12 3.63
CA VAL A 524 -51.32 53.74 3.41
C VAL A 524 -50.24 53.79 2.30
N ALA A 525 -49.19 54.56 2.55
CA ALA A 525 -47.95 54.53 1.76
C ALA A 525 -46.76 54.55 2.72
N LEU A 526 -46.74 53.66 3.72
CA LEU A 526 -45.62 53.54 4.65
C LEU A 526 -45.71 52.27 5.50
N LEU A 527 -45.49 51.10 4.91
CA LEU A 527 -45.16 49.86 5.66
C LEU A 527 -44.40 48.82 4.80
N VAL A 528 -43.52 49.28 3.89
CA VAL A 528 -42.57 48.39 3.16
C VAL A 528 -41.12 48.95 3.14
N LEU A 529 -40.84 50.09 3.76
CA LEU A 529 -39.48 50.65 3.81
C LEU A 529 -39.05 50.93 5.25
N THR A 530 -38.86 49.88 6.05
CA THR A 530 -37.88 49.88 7.15
C THR A 530 -37.46 48.45 7.45
N GLY A 531 -36.19 48.16 7.18
CA GLY A 531 -35.56 46.90 7.53
C GLY A 531 -34.69 46.41 6.40
N HIS A 532 -33.60 47.13 6.13
CA HIS A 532 -32.28 46.66 5.71
C HIS A 532 -31.47 47.89 5.25
N TYR A 533 -30.73 48.52 6.18
CA TYR A 533 -29.48 49.25 5.87
C TYR A 533 -28.76 49.67 7.16
N VAL A 534 -28.07 48.75 7.83
CA VAL A 534 -26.84 49.03 8.60
C VAL A 534 -25.97 47.77 8.58
N ALA A 535 -24.87 47.84 7.85
CA ALA A 535 -23.51 47.39 8.24
C ALA A 535 -22.74 46.88 7.02
N SER A 536 -22.13 47.81 6.29
CA SER A 536 -20.92 47.52 5.51
C SER A 536 -19.76 48.29 6.12
N ASN A 537 -18.62 47.59 6.18
CA ASN A 537 -17.24 48.07 6.32
C ASN A 537 -16.71 48.32 7.74
N ALA A 538 -15.95 47.35 8.23
CA ALA A 538 -14.55 47.56 8.61
C ALA A 538 -13.87 46.20 8.85
N PHE A 539 -12.96 45.78 7.98
CA PHE A 539 -11.68 45.22 8.43
C PHE A 539 -10.65 45.40 7.33
N ALA A 540 -9.93 46.51 7.44
CA ALA A 540 -8.69 46.73 6.71
C ALA A 540 -7.55 45.94 7.38
N THR A 541 -6.70 45.44 6.50
CA THR A 541 -5.32 45.00 6.66
C THR A 541 -4.56 45.70 7.80
N THR A 542 -3.84 44.94 8.62
CA THR A 542 -2.65 45.46 9.30
C THR A 542 -1.59 44.36 9.40
N GLN A 543 -0.53 44.55 8.63
CA GLN A 543 0.77 43.89 8.81
C GLN A 543 1.29 44.13 10.23
N LYS A 544 1.79 43.08 10.88
CA LYS A 544 2.77 43.22 11.96
C LYS A 544 3.99 42.38 11.64
N SER A 545 5.07 43.11 11.38
CA SER A 545 6.46 42.71 11.50
C SER A 545 6.79 42.24 12.91
N ALA A 546 7.47 41.10 13.05
CA ALA A 546 8.46 40.84 14.08
C ALA A 546 9.30 39.61 13.71
N SER A 547 10.59 39.84 13.40
CA SER A 547 11.64 38.81 13.49
C SER A 547 11.90 38.46 14.97
N PRO A 548 12.50 37.30 15.24
CA PRO A 548 13.94 37.36 15.49
C PRO A 548 14.77 36.24 14.85
N VAL A 549 16.00 36.66 14.59
CA VAL A 549 17.25 35.95 14.31
C VAL A 549 17.40 34.63 15.09
N SER A 550 17.89 33.57 14.42
CA SER A 550 18.87 32.63 14.96
C SER A 550 19.55 31.85 13.82
N GLN A 551 20.88 31.91 13.81
CA GLN A 551 21.81 31.31 12.86
C GLN A 551 21.74 29.77 12.87
N ALA A 552 21.89 29.14 11.71
CA ALA A 552 22.36 27.76 11.61
C ALA A 552 23.31 27.64 10.40
N THR A 553 24.55 27.35 10.73
CA THR A 553 25.71 27.08 9.90
C THR A 553 25.47 25.86 9.00
N ARG A 554 25.89 25.98 7.72
CA ARG A 554 26.17 24.84 6.83
C ARG A 554 27.59 24.35 7.13
N GLU A 555 27.73 23.10 7.54
CA GLU A 555 28.97 22.34 7.38
C GLU A 555 28.69 21.12 6.50
N ASN A 556 29.56 20.95 5.50
CA ASN A 556 29.58 19.85 4.56
C ASN A 556 30.20 18.62 5.23
N ASP A 557 29.54 17.48 5.10
CA ASP A 557 30.05 16.17 5.50
C ASP A 557 31.24 15.73 4.64
N ALA A 558 32.36 15.47 5.30
CA ALA A 558 33.49 14.73 4.77
C ALA A 558 33.51 13.33 5.41
N HIS A 559 33.71 12.32 4.57
CA HIS A 559 33.85 10.91 4.92
C HIS A 559 34.76 10.67 6.14
N SER A 560 34.32 9.85 7.09
CA SER A 560 35.16 9.33 8.18
C SER A 560 34.84 7.88 8.50
N ALA A 561 35.92 7.10 8.64
CA ALA A 561 35.99 5.72 9.10
C ALA A 561 35.41 5.55 10.53
N PRO A 562 35.06 4.33 10.98
CA PRO A 562 34.26 4.12 12.19
C PRO A 562 34.94 4.66 13.45
N SER A 563 34.16 5.37 14.26
CA SER A 563 34.64 6.11 15.44
C SER A 563 34.78 5.21 16.68
N TYR A 564 35.69 5.60 17.57
CA TYR A 564 35.99 4.99 18.87
C TYR A 564 34.75 4.73 19.77
N GLN A 565 33.63 5.40 19.50
CA GLN A 565 32.36 5.20 20.21
C GLN A 565 31.64 3.90 19.82
N GLN A 566 31.84 3.39 18.60
CA GLN A 566 31.34 2.07 18.20
C GLN A 566 32.06 0.96 18.96
N GLU A 567 33.40 1.02 19.10
CA GLU A 567 34.18 0.03 19.86
C GLU A 567 33.80 -0.02 21.34
N GLN A 568 33.48 1.12 21.97
CA GLN A 568 32.96 1.14 23.34
C GLN A 568 31.57 0.51 23.46
N LYS A 569 30.64 0.80 22.52
CA LYS A 569 29.32 0.14 22.48
C LYS A 569 29.44 -1.38 22.32
N PHE A 570 30.37 -1.86 21.49
CA PHE A 570 30.63 -3.30 21.32
C PHE A 570 31.24 -3.94 22.58
N GLY A 571 32.13 -3.23 23.28
CA GLY A 571 32.70 -3.67 24.56
C GLY A 571 31.66 -3.80 25.68
N GLU A 572 30.71 -2.87 25.76
CA GLU A 572 29.59 -2.95 26.71
C GLU A 572 28.58 -4.06 26.34
N MET A 573 28.34 -4.27 25.05
CA MET A 573 27.48 -5.35 24.57
C MET A 573 28.04 -6.73 24.95
N ARG A 574 29.38 -6.93 24.90
CA ARG A 574 30.07 -8.14 25.39
C ARG A 574 29.79 -8.40 26.88
N LYS A 575 29.83 -7.37 27.73
CA LYS A 575 29.51 -7.49 29.16
C LYS A 575 28.02 -7.78 29.41
N ALA A 576 27.11 -7.27 28.58
CA ALA A 576 25.68 -7.55 28.69
C ALA A 576 25.33 -9.01 28.33
N ILE A 577 26.08 -9.66 27.43
CA ILE A 577 25.92 -11.10 27.13
C ILE A 577 26.14 -11.95 28.39
N GLN A 578 27.14 -11.58 29.19
CA GLN A 578 27.50 -12.28 30.42
C GLN A 578 26.42 -12.22 31.51
N LYS A 579 25.56 -11.19 31.49
CA LYS A 579 24.51 -10.97 32.50
C LYS A 579 23.17 -11.63 32.15
N GLN A 580 22.91 -11.89 30.86
CA GLN A 580 21.66 -12.50 30.38
C GLN A 580 21.71 -14.03 30.19
N SER A 581 22.89 -14.66 30.31
CA SER A 581 23.06 -16.11 30.14
C SER A 581 22.55 -16.98 31.31
N GLY A 582 22.05 -16.37 32.39
CA GLY A 582 21.46 -17.08 33.53
C GLY A 582 20.05 -17.60 33.24
N LYS A 583 19.94 -18.92 33.01
CA LYS A 583 18.70 -19.74 32.96
C LYS A 583 17.68 -19.38 31.86
N GLN A 584 17.88 -19.97 30.68
CA GLN A 584 16.81 -20.28 29.73
C GLN A 584 16.98 -21.72 29.25
N THR A 585 16.14 -22.63 29.78
CA THR A 585 15.87 -23.97 29.24
C THR A 585 15.08 -23.86 27.93
N LEU A 586 15.25 -24.77 26.97
CA LEU A 586 14.44 -24.88 25.75
C LEU A 586 13.00 -25.36 26.05
N ASP A 587 12.30 -24.70 26.98
CA ASP A 587 10.91 -25.04 27.29
C ASP A 587 9.96 -24.53 26.20
N GLY A 588 9.59 -25.45 25.31
CA GLY A 588 8.58 -25.23 24.27
C GLY A 588 8.76 -26.11 23.03
N PHE A 589 9.87 -26.82 22.92
CA PHE A 589 10.05 -27.87 21.92
C PHE A 589 10.16 -29.19 22.68
N THR A 590 9.03 -29.85 22.96
CA THR A 590 9.09 -31.24 23.40
C THR A 590 9.60 -32.04 22.21
N ILE A 591 10.91 -32.31 22.18
CA ILE A 591 11.53 -33.24 21.25
C ILE A 591 11.05 -34.64 21.68
N HIS A 592 9.99 -35.12 21.05
CA HIS A 592 9.61 -36.53 21.03
C HIS A 592 9.60 -37.01 19.59
#